data_AF-A0AAN9PJJ8-F1
#
_entry.id   AF-A0AAN9PJJ8-F1
#
_cell.length_a   1.000
_cell.length_b   1.000
_cell.length_c   1.000
_cell.angle_alpha   90.00
_cell.angle_beta   90.00
_cell.angle_gamma   90.00
#
_symmetry.space_group_name_H-M   'P 1'
#
loop_
_entity.id
_entity.type
_entity.pdbx_description
1 polymer ?
#
loop_
_entity_poly.entity_id
_entity_poly.type
_entity_poly.pdbx_seq_one_letter_code
_entity_poly.pdbx_strand_id
1 'polypeptide(L)'
;MAVTCSTEAVSCIDDAVNIFCEIGRLSMAARYLKEIADLYESEQNIEQAVVYYEKSADIFENEESTTTANQCKQKVAQYSAQLEHKLPFLCITCCDGLIPFIPPSTSSQV
;
A
#
# COMPACT_ATOMS: atom_id res chain seq x y z
N MET A 1 5.79 -4.50 26.65
CA MET A 1 6.06 -5.83 26.04
C MET A 1 4.88 -6.21 25.12
N ALA A 2 4.56 -5.34 24.16
CA ALA A 2 3.40 -5.50 23.26
C ALA A 2 3.75 -5.27 21.77
N VAL A 3 5.05 -5.21 21.43
CA VAL A 3 5.53 -4.94 20.05
C VAL A 3 5.78 -6.23 19.25
N THR A 4 5.72 -7.40 19.88
CA THR A 4 6.01 -8.68 19.20
C THR A 4 4.87 -9.12 18.27
N CYS A 5 3.62 -8.77 18.57
CA CYS A 5 2.47 -9.23 17.78
C CYS A 5 2.49 -8.71 16.32
N SER A 6 2.94 -7.48 16.07
CA SER A 6 2.90 -6.90 14.72
C SER A 6 4.04 -7.42 13.85
N THR A 7 5.26 -7.49 14.38
CA THR A 7 6.44 -7.98 13.64
C THR A 7 6.32 -9.46 13.29
N GLU A 8 5.80 -10.28 14.21
CA GLU A 8 5.50 -11.68 13.94
C GLU A 8 4.38 -11.83 12.89
N ALA A 9 3.35 -10.98 12.93
CA ALA A 9 2.30 -10.98 11.92
C ALA A 9 2.85 -10.63 10.52
N VAL A 10 3.74 -9.64 10.40
CA VAL A 10 4.37 -9.31 9.11
C VAL A 10 5.17 -10.50 8.58
N SER A 11 5.95 -11.18 9.43
CA SER A 11 6.71 -12.37 9.00
C SER A 11 5.79 -13.48 8.49
N CYS A 12 4.73 -13.80 9.23
CA CYS A 12 3.75 -14.82 8.82
C CYS A 12 3.07 -14.48 7.49
N ILE A 13 2.80 -13.20 7.25
CA ILE A 13 2.16 -12.75 6.01
C ILE A 13 3.17 -12.77 4.85
N ASP A 14 4.44 -12.46 5.08
CA ASP A 14 5.50 -12.55 4.07
C ASP A 14 5.71 -13.99 3.59
N ASP A 15 5.74 -14.95 4.53
CA ASP A 15 5.75 -16.38 4.21
C ASP A 15 4.54 -16.77 3.35
N ALA A 16 3.35 -16.27 3.68
CA ALA A 16 2.15 -16.49 2.88
C ALA A 16 2.30 -15.91 1.46
N VAL A 17 2.82 -14.69 1.32
CA VAL A 17 3.08 -14.05 0.02
C VAL A 17 4.00 -14.91 -0.83
N ASN A 18 5.06 -15.47 -0.25
CA ASN A 18 5.98 -16.36 -0.96
C ASN A 18 5.25 -17.61 -1.50
N ILE A 19 4.45 -18.26 -0.66
CA ILE A 19 3.65 -19.43 -1.06
C ILE A 19 2.64 -19.07 -2.17
N PHE A 20 1.96 -17.93 -2.07
CA PHE A 20 1.01 -17.49 -3.11
C PHE A 20 1.69 -17.09 -4.42
N CYS A 21 2.92 -16.58 -4.35
CA CYS A 21 3.75 -16.32 -5.52
C CYS A 21 4.12 -17.65 -6.21
N GLU A 22 4.54 -18.67 -5.46
CA GLU A 22 4.84 -20.01 -5.99
C GLU A 22 3.62 -20.67 -6.66
N ILE A 23 2.42 -20.46 -6.13
CA ILE A 23 1.16 -20.97 -6.70
C ILE A 23 0.72 -20.15 -7.93
N GLY A 24 1.29 -18.97 -8.16
CA GLY A 24 0.92 -18.06 -9.26
C GLY A 24 -0.36 -17.26 -8.99
N ARG A 25 -0.73 -17.06 -7.72
CA ARG A 25 -1.93 -16.32 -7.30
C ARG A 25 -1.54 -14.93 -6.79
N LEU A 26 -1.08 -14.08 -7.72
CA LEU A 26 -0.58 -12.74 -7.43
C LEU A 26 -1.64 -11.84 -6.79
N SER A 27 -2.91 -11.99 -7.18
CA SER A 27 -4.02 -11.26 -6.57
C SER A 27 -4.25 -11.60 -5.09
N MET A 28 -3.83 -12.78 -4.59
CA MET A 28 -3.83 -13.06 -3.14
C MET A 28 -2.61 -12.44 -2.46
N ALA A 29 -1.42 -12.60 -3.05
CA ALA A 29 -0.20 -11.95 -2.55
C ALA A 29 -0.38 -10.43 -2.37
N ALA A 30 -1.03 -9.76 -3.34
CA ALA A 30 -1.32 -8.33 -3.27
C ALA A 30 -2.23 -7.96 -2.09
N ARG A 31 -3.21 -8.81 -1.74
CA ARG A 31 -4.08 -8.61 -0.57
C ARG A 31 -3.32 -8.72 0.73
N TYR A 32 -2.40 -9.69 0.82
CA TYR A 32 -1.54 -9.86 1.98
C TYR A 32 -0.58 -8.67 2.18
N LEU A 33 -0.01 -8.13 1.10
CA LEU A 33 0.78 -6.89 1.15
C LEU A 33 -0.03 -5.69 1.66
N LYS A 34 -1.30 -5.59 1.24
CA LYS A 34 -2.22 -4.56 1.74
C LYS A 34 -2.50 -4.74 3.24
N GLU A 35 -2.63 -5.98 3.70
CA GLU A 35 -2.88 -6.30 5.12
C GLU A 35 -1.66 -5.93 6.00
N ILE A 36 -0.45 -6.18 5.52
CA ILE A 36 0.79 -5.70 6.16
C ILE A 36 0.78 -4.17 6.26
N ALA A 37 0.37 -3.48 5.21
CA ALA A 37 0.32 -2.02 5.21
C ALA A 37 -0.70 -1.46 6.23
N ASP A 38 -1.83 -2.14 6.43
CA ASP A 38 -2.84 -1.80 7.45
C ASP A 38 -2.34 -2.04 8.88
N LEU A 39 -1.54 -3.09 9.10
CA LEU A 39 -0.84 -3.32 10.37
C LEU A 39 0.13 -2.17 10.69
N TYR A 40 0.94 -1.74 9.71
CA TYR A 40 1.84 -0.61 9.90
C TYR A 40 1.10 0.72 10.12
N GLU A 41 -0.09 0.88 9.54
CA GLU A 41 -0.98 2.02 9.83
C GLU A 41 -1.37 2.02 11.31
N SER A 42 -1.76 0.87 11.85
CA SER A 42 -2.12 0.70 13.27
C SER A 42 -0.94 0.97 14.22
N GLU A 43 0.29 0.68 13.80
CA GLU A 43 1.51 0.97 14.55
C GLU A 43 1.99 2.43 14.42
N GLN A 44 1.22 3.29 13.73
CA GLN A 44 1.61 4.67 13.37
C GLN A 44 2.91 4.75 12.56
N ASN A 45 3.30 3.66 11.89
CA ASN A 45 4.50 3.59 11.07
C ASN A 45 4.16 3.85 9.61
N ILE A 46 3.74 5.09 9.35
CA ILE A 46 3.23 5.54 8.04
C ILE A 46 4.29 5.38 6.93
N GLU A 47 5.58 5.54 7.26
CA GLU A 47 6.69 5.39 6.31
C GLU A 47 6.75 3.97 5.73
N GLN A 48 6.66 2.95 6.58
CA GLN A 48 6.64 1.56 6.12
C GLN A 48 5.31 1.23 5.43
N ALA A 49 4.18 1.70 5.96
CA ALA A 49 2.86 1.45 5.37
C ALA A 49 2.81 1.89 3.89
N VAL A 50 3.35 3.07 3.57
CA VAL A 50 3.41 3.59 2.19
C VAL A 50 4.15 2.63 1.26
N VAL A 51 5.33 2.16 1.65
CA VAL A 51 6.15 1.24 0.83
C VAL A 51 5.39 -0.06 0.52
N TYR A 52 4.68 -0.63 1.50
CA TYR A 52 3.89 -1.85 1.27
C TYR A 52 2.63 -1.60 0.44
N TYR A 53 1.96 -0.45 0.61
CA TYR A 53 0.83 -0.05 -0.23
C TYR A 53 1.26 0.16 -1.70
N GLU A 54 2.44 0.75 -1.96
CA GLU A 54 2.98 0.89 -3.32
C GLU A 54 3.24 -0.48 -3.95
N LYS A 55 3.98 -1.36 -3.27
CA LYS A 55 4.22 -2.74 -3.73
C LYS A 55 2.91 -3.49 -4.04
N SER A 56 1.89 -3.33 -3.20
CA SER A 56 0.57 -3.91 -3.43
C SER A 56 -0.09 -3.33 -4.68
N ALA A 57 0.00 -2.01 -4.88
CA ALA A 57 -0.57 -1.33 -6.04
C ALA A 57 0.08 -1.79 -7.36
N ASP A 58 1.42 -1.94 -7.41
CA ASP A 58 2.13 -2.45 -8.58
C ASP A 58 1.62 -3.84 -9.00
N ILE A 59 1.43 -4.76 -8.04
CA ILE A 59 0.91 -6.10 -8.34
C ILE A 59 -0.54 -6.02 -8.82
N PHE A 60 -1.38 -5.17 -8.20
CA PHE A 60 -2.76 -4.99 -8.63
C PHE A 60 -2.89 -4.36 -10.02
N GLU A 61 -1.97 -3.48 -10.43
CA GLU A 61 -1.93 -2.94 -11.80
C GLU A 61 -1.57 -4.01 -12.82
N ASN A 62 -0.63 -4.89 -12.48
CA ASN A 62 -0.24 -6.01 -13.36
C ASN A 62 -1.38 -7.01 -13.56
N GLU A 63 -2.22 -7.25 -12.55
CA GLU A 63 -3.36 -8.18 -12.60
C GLU A 63 -4.65 -7.56 -13.19
N GLU A 64 -4.56 -6.38 -13.85
CA GLU A 64 -5.70 -5.58 -14.37
C GLU A 64 -6.71 -5.10 -13.31
N SER A 65 -6.39 -5.22 -12.02
CA SER A 65 -7.24 -4.78 -10.90
C SER A 65 -7.02 -3.30 -10.57
N THR A 66 -7.19 -2.45 -11.58
CA THR A 66 -6.94 -1.01 -11.53
C THR A 66 -7.71 -0.29 -10.42
N THR A 67 -8.96 -0.67 -10.15
CA THR A 67 -9.76 -0.07 -9.05
C THR A 67 -9.08 -0.22 -7.69
N THR A 68 -8.50 -1.39 -7.40
CA THR A 68 -7.84 -1.65 -6.11
C THR A 68 -6.47 -1.00 -6.05
N ALA A 69 -5.71 -1.03 -7.14
CA ALA A 69 -4.46 -0.28 -7.24
C ALA A 69 -4.67 1.21 -6.99
N ASN A 70 -5.72 1.78 -7.58
CA ASN A 70 -6.05 3.18 -7.43
C ASN A 70 -6.37 3.56 -5.97
N GLN A 71 -7.12 2.71 -5.26
CA GLN A 71 -7.39 2.90 -3.83
C GLN A 71 -6.10 2.87 -2.99
N CYS A 72 -5.17 1.97 -3.30
CA CYS A 72 -3.89 1.88 -2.61
C CYS A 72 -3.02 3.12 -2.89
N LYS A 73 -2.94 3.57 -4.15
CA LYS A 73 -2.24 4.81 -4.54
C LYS A 73 -2.83 6.06 -3.89
N GLN A 74 -4.15 6.14 -3.75
CA GLN A 74 -4.79 7.25 -3.03
C GLN A 74 -4.39 7.28 -1.55
N LYS A 75 -4.37 6.12 -0.88
CA LYS A 75 -3.88 6.02 0.50
C LYS A 75 -2.40 6.44 0.59
N VAL A 76 -1.55 5.97 -0.33
CA VAL A 76 -0.13 6.36 -0.40
C VAL A 76 0.03 7.87 -0.49
N ALA A 77 -0.68 8.52 -1.43
CA ALA A 77 -0.62 9.98 -1.59
C ALA A 77 -1.11 10.73 -0.35
N GLN A 78 -2.15 10.23 0.32
CA GLN A 78 -2.66 10.83 1.56
C GLN A 78 -1.65 10.69 2.71
N TYR A 79 -0.96 9.56 2.79
CA TYR A 79 0.04 9.28 3.82
C TYR A 79 1.37 9.99 3.55
N SER A 80 1.81 10.07 2.28
CA SER A 80 2.99 10.84 1.89
C SER A 80 2.81 12.32 2.20
N ALA A 81 1.64 12.91 1.88
CA ALA A 81 1.34 14.29 2.21
C ALA A 81 1.37 14.57 3.74
N GLN A 82 0.89 13.61 4.56
CA GLN A 82 0.96 13.71 6.02
C GLN A 82 2.40 13.65 6.55
N LEU A 83 3.26 12.83 5.93
CA LEU A 83 4.68 12.75 6.26
C LEU A 83 5.42 14.03 5.84
N GLU A 84 5.16 14.54 4.63
CA GLU A 84 5.75 15.78 4.12
C GLU A 84 5.34 17.02 4.93
N HIS A 85 4.09 17.09 5.43
CA HIS A 85 3.68 18.18 6.32
C HIS A 85 4.47 18.20 7.65
N LYS A 86 5.09 17.08 8.03
CA LYS A 86 5.97 16.99 9.21
C LYS A 86 7.39 17.50 8.94
N LEU A 87 7.80 17.62 7.67
CA LEU A 87 9.13 18.05 7.23
C LEU A 87 9.00 19.07 6.10
N PRO A 88 9.08 20.39 6.37
CA PRO A 88 8.78 21.44 5.38
C PRO A 88 9.79 21.59 4.23
N PHE A 89 10.61 20.57 3.91
CA PHE A 89 11.81 20.72 3.08
C PHE A 89 11.92 19.84 1.82
N LEU A 90 10.89 19.14 1.38
CA LEU A 90 10.99 18.36 0.13
C LEU A 90 9.80 18.52 -0.81
N CYS A 91 9.55 19.73 -1.34
CA CYS A 91 8.60 19.91 -2.46
C CYS A 91 9.14 19.47 -3.84
N ILE A 92 10.07 18.52 -3.90
CA ILE A 92 10.82 18.25 -5.15
C ILE A 92 10.09 17.29 -6.11
N THR A 93 9.08 16.53 -5.69
CA THR A 93 8.44 15.54 -6.59
C THR A 93 7.07 15.93 -7.15
N CYS A 94 6.61 17.18 -6.96
CA CYS A 94 5.34 17.62 -7.56
C CYS A 94 5.43 17.93 -9.08
N CYS A 95 6.54 17.64 -9.77
CA CYS A 95 6.70 17.93 -11.21
C CYS A 95 7.24 16.81 -12.13
N ASP A 96 7.65 15.63 -11.65
CA ASP A 96 8.03 14.53 -12.56
C ASP A 96 7.05 13.37 -12.38
N GLY A 97 6.10 13.28 -13.31
CA GLY A 97 4.87 12.51 -13.15
C GLY A 97 5.07 11.00 -13.19
N LEU A 98 4.54 10.32 -12.17
CA LEU A 98 4.20 8.89 -12.23
C LEU A 98 3.11 8.45 -11.22
N ILE A 99 2.25 9.37 -10.77
CA ILE A 99 0.98 8.99 -10.13
C ILE A 99 -0.13 9.52 -11.04
N PRO A 100 -0.78 8.69 -11.87
CA PRO A 100 -1.97 9.12 -12.57
C PRO A 100 -2.97 9.57 -11.51
N PHE A 101 -3.34 10.85 -11.58
CA PHE A 101 -4.37 11.47 -10.76
C PHE A 101 -5.68 10.75 -11.03
N ILE A 102 -5.96 9.68 -10.27
CA ILE A 102 -7.19 8.92 -10.42
C ILE A 102 -8.31 9.80 -9.91
N PRO A 103 -9.28 10.21 -10.76
CA PRO A 103 -10.43 10.95 -10.27
C PRO A 103 -11.17 10.10 -9.23
N PRO A 104 -11.74 10.70 -8.17
CA PRO A 104 -12.54 9.94 -7.23
C PRO A 104 -13.80 9.45 -7.97
N SER A 105 -13.79 8.18 -8.39
CA SER A 105 -15.01 7.50 -8.81
C SER A 105 -15.84 7.28 -7.55
N THR A 106 -16.77 8.20 -7.34
CA THR A 106 -17.89 8.08 -6.42
C THR A 106 -18.50 6.68 -6.51
N SER A 107 -18.56 6.01 -5.36
CA SER A 107 -19.39 4.83 -5.13
C SER A 107 -20.84 5.13 -5.52
N SER A 108 -21.45 4.36 -6.43
CA SER A 108 -22.85 3.92 -6.30
C SER A 108 -23.29 3.04 -7.46
N GLN A 109 -24.03 2.02 -7.07
CA GLN A 109 -24.86 1.16 -7.89
C GLN A 109 -25.71 1.95 -8.89
N VAL A 110 -25.84 1.44 -10.12
CA VAL A 110 -27.09 1.03 -10.77
C VAL A 110 -26.79 0.04 -11.89
#